data_AF-A0A7V5GSH2-F1
#
_entry.id   AF-A0A7V5GSH2-F1
#
_cell.length_a   1.000
_cell.length_b   1.000
_cell.length_c   1.000
_cell.angle_alpha   90.00
_cell.angle_beta   90.00
_cell.angle_gamma   90.00
#
_symmetry.space_group_name_H-M   'P 1'
#
loop_
_entity.id
_entity.type
_entity.pdbx_description
1 polymer ?
#
loop_
_entity_poly.entity_id
_entity_poly.type
_entity_poly.pdbx_seq_one_letter_code
_entity_poly.pdbx_strand_id
1 'polypeptide(L)'
;MTNKQKIIVAVATLGVIALGWYFFAHSKTKKVKQIDINKHSAMQDVSPANSGDISPFSGEACADWNRRPIAVMQPADVSTRPEAGFSDADMVFEMPVVTDSITRLMAVYVCGNPDDVGSMRSARHDFIALAKGIDAIFVHWGGSHYALDKLKEGVIDDMNCNNDGGRSAQKYCYRKSLSELAKKRAFPNVPLKGDDTGYVKFAKVLEGA
;
A
#
# COMPACT_ATOMS: atom_id res chain seq x y z
N MET A 1 62.71 -26.42 2.11
CA MET A 1 62.51 -25.35 3.12
C MET A 1 63.69 -25.34 4.08
N THR A 2 64.34 -24.19 4.24
CA THR A 2 65.39 -24.01 5.25
C THR A 2 64.79 -24.02 6.65
N ASN A 3 65.57 -24.34 7.69
CA ASN A 3 65.07 -24.40 9.07
C ASN A 3 64.42 -23.09 9.53
N LYS A 4 64.88 -21.94 9.03
CA LYS A 4 64.26 -20.63 9.27
C LYS A 4 62.86 -20.52 8.67
N GLN A 5 62.63 -21.04 7.46
CA GLN A 5 61.31 -21.03 6.81
C GLN A 5 60.30 -21.93 7.53
N LYS A 6 60.75 -23.07 8.09
CA LYS A 6 59.88 -23.98 8.87
C LYS A 6 59.41 -23.31 10.17
N ILE A 7 60.29 -22.57 10.84
CA ILE A 7 59.95 -21.82 12.06
C ILE A 7 58.94 -20.71 11.77
N ILE A 8 59.14 -19.94 10.69
CA ILE A 8 58.22 -18.86 10.30
C ILE A 8 56.81 -19.41 9.99
N VAL A 9 56.74 -20.53 9.26
CA VAL A 9 55.44 -21.16 8.96
C VAL A 9 54.75 -21.68 10.21
N ALA A 10 55.49 -22.28 11.16
CA ALA A 10 54.93 -22.78 12.41
C ALA A 10 54.40 -21.65 13.32
N VAL A 11 55.07 -20.51 13.38
CA VAL A 11 54.60 -19.35 14.15
C VAL A 11 53.37 -18.72 13.49
N ALA A 12 53.36 -18.62 12.16
CA ALA A 12 52.21 -18.11 11.42
C ALA A 12 50.96 -18.99 11.61
N THR A 13 51.10 -20.32 11.55
CA THR A 13 49.97 -21.22 11.80
C THR A 13 49.46 -21.13 13.24
N LEU A 14 50.34 -21.04 14.24
CA LEU A 14 49.92 -20.85 15.62
C LEU A 14 49.19 -19.51 15.82
N GLY A 15 49.64 -18.44 15.16
CA GLY A 15 48.97 -17.14 15.18
C GLY A 15 47.56 -17.19 14.59
N VAL A 16 47.38 -17.86 13.45
CA VAL A 16 46.07 -18.03 12.81
C VAL A 16 45.13 -18.89 13.67
N ILE A 17 45.64 -19.96 14.29
CA ILE A 17 44.85 -20.80 15.21
C ILE A 17 44.42 -20.00 16.43
N ALA A 18 45.33 -19.21 17.04
CA ALA A 18 45.01 -18.37 18.18
C ALA A 18 43.96 -17.29 17.83
N LEU A 19 44.08 -16.66 16.65
CA LEU A 19 43.10 -15.70 16.14
C LEU A 19 41.73 -16.36 15.90
N GLY A 20 41.71 -17.52 15.24
CA GLY A 20 40.49 -18.27 15.01
C GLY A 20 39.80 -18.67 16.31
N TRP A 21 40.57 -19.09 17.31
CA TRP A 21 40.05 -19.45 18.64
C TRP A 21 39.52 -18.23 19.40
N TYR A 22 40.20 -17.08 19.31
CA TYR A 22 39.72 -15.83 19.91
C TYR A 22 38.36 -15.41 19.36
N PHE A 23 38.19 -15.40 18.04
CA PHE A 23 36.92 -15.04 17.41
C PHE A 23 35.81 -16.08 17.65
N PHE A 24 36.16 -17.37 17.69
CA PHE A 24 35.19 -18.44 17.96
C PHE A 24 34.73 -18.45 19.44
N ALA A 25 35.65 -18.26 20.39
CA ALA A 25 35.36 -18.22 21.81
C ALA A 25 34.65 -16.94 22.27
N HIS A 26 34.81 -15.83 21.54
CA HIS A 26 34.09 -14.56 21.81
C HIS A 26 32.79 -14.40 21.03
N SER A 27 32.36 -15.39 20.26
CA SER A 27 31.03 -15.42 19.66
C SER A 27 29.97 -15.58 20.75
N LYS A 28 29.50 -14.46 21.30
CA LYS A 28 28.35 -14.45 22.22
C LYS A 28 27.10 -14.75 21.41
N THR A 29 26.61 -15.98 21.51
CA THR A 29 25.26 -16.33 21.05
C THR A 29 24.27 -15.53 21.90
N LYS A 30 23.59 -14.54 21.28
CA LYS A 30 22.49 -13.83 21.94
C LYS A 30 21.42 -14.85 22.26
N LYS A 31 21.18 -15.14 23.55
CA LYS A 31 20.03 -15.93 23.98
C LYS A 31 18.77 -15.16 23.59
N VAL A 32 18.11 -15.61 22.52
CA VAL A 32 16.79 -15.11 22.13
C VAL A 32 15.82 -15.51 23.25
N LYS A 33 15.06 -14.56 23.78
CA LYS A 33 13.98 -14.87 24.71
C LYS A 33 12.95 -15.71 23.94
N GLN A 34 12.85 -16.99 24.27
CA GLN A 34 11.77 -17.83 23.76
C GLN A 34 10.43 -17.35 24.35
N ILE A 35 9.40 -17.34 23.52
CA ILE A 35 8.03 -17.10 23.95
C ILE A 35 7.62 -18.34 24.76
N ASP A 36 7.40 -18.16 26.06
CA ASP A 36 6.94 -19.21 26.96
C ASP A 36 5.41 -19.33 26.87
N ILE A 37 4.94 -20.32 26.10
CA ILE A 37 3.52 -20.59 25.85
C ILE A 37 2.79 -21.03 27.14
N ASN A 38 3.53 -21.50 28.16
CA ASN A 38 2.95 -22.00 29.42
C ASN A 38 2.83 -20.91 30.49
N LYS A 39 3.41 -19.73 30.27
CA LYS A 39 2.96 -18.52 30.96
C LYS A 39 1.61 -18.12 30.38
N HIS A 40 0.58 -18.87 30.76
CA HIS A 40 -0.80 -18.40 30.77
C HIS A 40 -0.86 -17.18 31.69
N SER A 41 -0.42 -16.03 31.16
CA SER A 41 -1.00 -14.76 31.56
C SER A 41 -2.49 -15.01 31.48
N ALA A 42 -3.20 -14.92 32.61
CA ALA A 42 -4.64 -15.11 32.65
C ALA A 42 -5.21 -14.43 31.41
N MET A 43 -5.89 -15.20 30.54
CA MET A 43 -6.55 -14.64 29.36
C MET A 43 -7.38 -13.49 29.88
N GLN A 44 -6.91 -12.27 29.63
CA GLN A 44 -7.67 -11.09 29.95
C GLN A 44 -8.91 -11.24 29.07
N ASP A 45 -10.08 -11.24 29.70
CA ASP A 45 -11.35 -11.27 28.99
C ASP A 45 -11.46 -9.92 28.28
N VAL A 46 -10.78 -9.81 27.13
CA VAL A 46 -10.81 -8.63 26.27
C VAL A 46 -12.13 -8.68 25.53
N SER A 47 -13.17 -8.17 26.19
CA SER A 47 -14.34 -7.68 25.47
C SER A 47 -13.86 -6.67 24.42
N PRO A 48 -14.48 -6.60 23.23
CA PRO A 48 -14.19 -5.55 22.26
C PRO A 48 -14.14 -4.18 22.95
N ALA A 49 -13.05 -3.44 22.79
CA ALA A 49 -12.87 -2.13 23.43
C ALA A 49 -13.89 -1.10 22.91
N ASN A 50 -14.47 -1.41 21.76
CA ASN A 50 -15.34 -0.62 20.93
C ASN A 50 -16.70 -1.31 20.86
N SER A 51 -17.77 -0.55 21.13
CA SER A 51 -19.16 -1.03 21.15
C SER A 51 -20.03 -0.18 20.22
N GLY A 52 -20.94 -0.82 19.50
CA GLY A 52 -21.92 -0.15 18.63
C GLY A 52 -21.55 -0.26 17.15
N ASP A 53 -21.80 0.84 16.44
CA ASP A 53 -21.66 1.01 15.00
C ASP A 53 -20.18 1.17 14.60
N ILE A 54 -19.46 0.05 14.61
CA ILE A 54 -18.01 -0.03 14.41
C ILE A 54 -17.66 -0.53 13.01
N SER A 55 -16.79 0.19 12.30
CA SER A 55 -16.30 -0.24 11.00
C SER A 55 -15.44 -1.49 11.11
N PRO A 56 -15.68 -2.53 10.29
CA PRO A 56 -14.86 -3.74 10.29
C PRO A 56 -13.46 -3.51 9.71
N PHE A 57 -13.18 -2.35 9.11
CA PHE A 57 -11.89 -2.02 8.51
C PHE A 57 -10.99 -1.23 9.47
N SER A 58 -11.51 -0.16 10.06
CA SER A 58 -10.74 0.71 10.95
C SER A 58 -10.89 0.33 12.43
N GLY A 59 -11.96 -0.37 12.80
CA GLY A 59 -12.30 -0.61 14.21
C GLY A 59 -12.82 0.64 14.92
N GLU A 60 -13.06 1.73 14.19
CA GLU A 60 -13.57 2.99 14.73
C GLU A 60 -15.09 3.09 14.59
N ALA A 61 -15.72 3.84 15.49
CA ALA A 61 -17.15 4.11 15.44
C ALA A 61 -17.45 5.20 14.39
N CYS A 62 -18.39 4.97 13.49
CA CYS A 62 -18.80 5.97 12.52
C CYS A 62 -20.23 5.76 12.01
N ALA A 63 -20.85 6.81 11.48
CA ALA A 63 -22.23 6.74 10.99
C ALA A 63 -22.40 5.74 9.83
N ASP A 64 -21.41 5.67 8.93
CA ASP A 64 -21.43 4.84 7.73
C ASP A 64 -20.66 3.52 7.92
N TRP A 65 -20.58 2.99 9.14
CA TRP A 65 -19.73 1.84 9.49
C TRP A 65 -19.96 0.58 8.64
N ASN A 66 -21.20 0.37 8.18
CA ASN A 66 -21.61 -0.79 7.36
C ASN A 66 -21.75 -0.44 5.87
N ARG A 67 -21.22 0.71 5.43
CA ARG A 67 -21.26 1.11 4.03
C ARG A 67 -20.35 0.20 3.21
N ARG A 68 -20.80 -0.13 1.99
CA ARG A 68 -19.97 -0.84 1.02
C ARG A 68 -18.68 -0.06 0.76
N PRO A 69 -17.48 -0.67 0.88
CA PRO A 69 -16.25 0.09 0.77
C PRO A 69 -16.05 0.69 -0.62
N ILE A 70 -15.50 1.90 -0.68
CA ILE A 70 -15.08 2.52 -1.93
C ILE A 70 -13.57 2.37 -2.06
N ALA A 71 -13.11 1.62 -3.05
CA ALA A 71 -11.69 1.39 -3.31
C ALA A 71 -11.23 2.22 -4.51
N VAL A 72 -10.35 3.22 -4.29
CA VAL A 72 -9.91 4.15 -5.33
C VAL A 72 -8.44 3.93 -5.68
N MET A 73 -8.16 3.73 -6.97
CA MET A 73 -6.79 3.61 -7.48
C MET A 73 -6.06 4.96 -7.52
N GLN A 74 -4.91 5.01 -6.87
CA GLN A 74 -4.10 6.22 -6.67
C GLN A 74 -2.60 5.98 -7.01
N PRO A 75 -1.84 7.03 -7.35
CA PRO A 75 -0.41 6.95 -7.57
C PRO A 75 0.36 6.59 -6.30
N ALA A 76 1.63 6.23 -6.48
CA ALA A 76 2.67 6.38 -5.46
C ALA A 76 3.74 7.40 -5.90
N ASP A 77 3.60 7.95 -7.11
CA ASP A 77 4.57 8.84 -7.77
C ASP A 77 4.84 10.09 -6.92
N VAL A 78 6.11 10.43 -6.73
CA VAL A 78 6.50 11.66 -6.00
C VAL A 78 5.99 12.94 -6.68
N SER A 79 5.72 12.92 -7.99
CA SER A 79 5.20 14.06 -8.74
C SER A 79 3.83 14.51 -8.25
N THR A 80 3.03 13.57 -7.74
CA THR A 80 1.64 13.81 -7.34
C THR A 80 1.47 14.22 -5.89
N ARG A 81 2.57 14.30 -5.12
CA ARG A 81 2.51 14.61 -3.69
C ARG A 81 2.36 16.12 -3.44
N PRO A 82 1.44 16.55 -2.54
CA PRO A 82 0.55 15.71 -1.72
C PRO A 82 -0.67 15.19 -2.50
N GLU A 83 -1.06 13.94 -2.23
CA GLU A 83 -2.28 13.36 -2.77
C GLU A 83 -3.50 13.68 -1.89
N ALA A 84 -4.66 13.81 -2.52
CA ALA A 84 -5.95 14.05 -1.89
C ALA A 84 -6.62 12.72 -1.51
N GLY A 85 -7.21 12.69 -0.32
CA GLY A 85 -8.06 11.60 0.17
C GLY A 85 -7.42 10.71 1.24
N PHE A 86 -6.11 10.46 1.19
CA PHE A 86 -5.49 9.44 2.07
C PHE A 86 -5.65 9.67 3.58
N SER A 87 -5.79 10.93 4.03
CA SER A 87 -6.02 11.22 5.44
C SER A 87 -7.34 10.67 5.98
N ASP A 88 -8.30 10.41 5.10
CA ASP A 88 -9.60 9.84 5.43
C ASP A 88 -9.70 8.35 5.06
N ALA A 89 -8.64 7.73 4.54
CA ALA A 89 -8.69 6.31 4.14
C ALA A 89 -8.64 5.40 5.37
N ASP A 90 -9.56 4.43 5.45
CA ASP A 90 -9.57 3.42 6.51
C ASP A 90 -8.46 2.37 6.30
N MET A 91 -8.09 2.12 5.04
CA MET A 91 -7.01 1.19 4.68
C MET A 91 -6.38 1.61 3.35
N VAL A 92 -5.08 1.38 3.19
CA VAL A 92 -4.37 1.64 1.93
C VAL A 92 -3.51 0.44 1.57
N PHE A 93 -3.69 -0.07 0.35
CA PHE A 93 -2.82 -1.10 -0.21
C PHE A 93 -1.77 -0.48 -1.11
N GLU A 94 -0.50 -0.81 -0.88
CA GLU A 94 0.60 -0.51 -1.80
C GLU A 94 1.09 -1.79 -2.45
N MET A 95 1.08 -1.85 -3.78
CA MET A 95 1.60 -3.01 -4.52
C MET A 95 2.37 -2.60 -5.77
N PRO A 96 3.37 -3.40 -6.18
CA PRO A 96 4.04 -3.22 -7.46
C PRO A 96 3.07 -3.44 -8.61
N VAL A 97 3.24 -2.68 -9.69
CA VAL A 97 2.41 -2.79 -10.90
C VAL A 97 2.94 -3.85 -11.88
N VAL A 98 4.26 -3.93 -11.98
CA VAL A 98 5.05 -4.90 -12.73
C VAL A 98 6.21 -5.29 -11.82
N THR A 99 6.77 -6.49 -11.99
CA THR A 99 7.99 -6.90 -11.28
C THR A 99 9.08 -5.83 -11.45
N ASP A 100 9.63 -5.37 -10.33
CA ASP A 100 10.68 -4.34 -10.28
C ASP A 100 10.27 -2.97 -10.86
N SER A 101 8.99 -2.60 -10.76
CA SER A 101 8.47 -1.31 -11.23
C SER A 101 8.01 -0.37 -10.11
N ILE A 102 7.48 0.79 -10.52
CA ILE A 102 6.73 1.67 -9.63
C ILE A 102 5.57 0.94 -8.94
N THR A 103 5.28 1.35 -7.71
CA THR A 103 4.10 0.93 -6.95
C THR A 103 2.90 1.78 -7.29
N ARG A 104 1.72 1.27 -6.97
CA ARG A 104 0.47 2.05 -6.90
C ARG A 104 -0.20 1.83 -5.57
N LEU A 105 -1.02 2.81 -5.21
CA LEU A 105 -1.83 2.78 -4.01
C LEU A 105 -3.29 2.50 -4.37
N MET A 106 -4.00 1.84 -3.47
CA MET A 106 -5.46 1.75 -3.48
C MET A 106 -5.98 2.09 -2.11
N ALA A 107 -6.61 3.26 -1.99
CA ALA A 107 -7.24 3.69 -0.76
C ALA A 107 -8.65 3.12 -0.66
N VAL A 108 -9.01 2.63 0.52
CA VAL A 108 -10.32 2.08 0.84
C VAL A 108 -10.98 3.01 1.85
N TYR A 109 -12.20 3.42 1.53
CA TYR A 109 -13.01 4.35 2.33
C TYR A 109 -14.32 3.68 2.75
N VAL A 110 -14.56 3.63 4.06
CA VAL A 110 -15.80 3.15 4.69
C VAL A 110 -16.34 4.22 5.63
N CYS A 111 -15.58 4.61 6.66
CA CYS A 111 -15.93 5.73 7.53
C CYS A 111 -15.51 7.07 6.93
N GLY A 112 -14.41 7.06 6.17
CA GLY A 112 -13.87 8.25 5.52
C GLY A 112 -14.80 8.84 4.46
N ASN A 113 -14.87 10.16 4.42
CA ASN A 113 -15.63 10.92 3.43
C ASN A 113 -14.81 12.11 2.91
N PRO A 114 -13.68 11.88 2.21
CA PRO A 114 -12.82 12.95 1.74
C PRO A 114 -13.54 13.87 0.76
N ASP A 115 -13.22 15.17 0.73
CA ASP A 115 -13.83 16.08 -0.26
C ASP A 115 -13.46 15.69 -1.70
N ASP A 116 -12.18 15.39 -1.90
CA ASP A 116 -11.58 15.00 -3.17
C ASP A 116 -10.71 13.75 -2.96
N VAL A 117 -10.76 12.84 -3.91
CA VAL A 117 -9.79 11.75 -4.02
C VAL A 117 -9.02 11.89 -5.34
N GLY A 118 -7.69 11.88 -5.24
CA GLY A 118 -6.82 11.88 -6.39
C GLY A 118 -5.41 12.38 -6.10
N SER A 119 -4.48 12.43 -7.06
CA SER A 119 -4.66 12.01 -8.44
C SER A 119 -5.12 10.56 -8.54
N MET A 120 -5.85 10.20 -9.58
CA MET A 120 -6.27 8.83 -9.83
C MET A 120 -5.31 8.09 -10.75
N ARG A 121 -5.37 6.77 -10.73
CA ARG A 121 -4.58 5.89 -11.60
C ARG A 121 -5.39 4.77 -12.23
N SER A 122 -4.78 4.19 -13.25
CA SER A 122 -5.34 3.05 -13.97
C SER A 122 -5.41 1.79 -13.12
N ALA A 123 -6.51 1.06 -13.29
CA ALA A 123 -6.74 -0.27 -12.75
C ALA A 123 -5.63 -1.26 -13.10
N ARG A 124 -5.39 -2.19 -12.17
CA ARG A 124 -4.55 -3.37 -12.34
C ARG A 124 -5.26 -4.58 -11.75
N HIS A 125 -5.05 -5.73 -12.35
CA HIS A 125 -5.82 -6.94 -12.06
C HIS A 125 -5.63 -7.46 -10.63
N ASP A 126 -4.44 -7.32 -10.06
CA ASP A 126 -4.19 -7.72 -8.67
C ASP A 126 -5.03 -6.89 -7.69
N PHE A 127 -5.19 -5.58 -7.97
CA PHE A 127 -6.04 -4.69 -7.18
C PHE A 127 -7.53 -5.01 -7.34
N ILE A 128 -7.96 -5.46 -8.53
CA ILE A 128 -9.35 -5.93 -8.74
C ILE A 128 -9.65 -7.11 -7.81
N ALA A 129 -8.73 -8.06 -7.68
CA ALA A 129 -8.90 -9.21 -6.79
C ALA A 129 -8.98 -8.79 -5.31
N LEU A 130 -8.14 -7.85 -4.88
CA LEU A 130 -8.21 -7.31 -3.51
C LEU A 130 -9.51 -6.56 -3.24
N ALA A 131 -9.91 -5.64 -4.12
CA ALA A 131 -11.15 -4.89 -4.01
C ALA A 131 -12.36 -5.83 -3.95
N LYS A 132 -12.36 -6.88 -4.77
CA LYS A 132 -13.41 -7.91 -4.77
C LYS A 132 -13.43 -8.69 -3.45
N GLY A 133 -12.27 -9.00 -2.88
CA GLY A 133 -12.16 -9.73 -1.61
C GLY A 133 -12.82 -9.01 -0.43
N ILE A 134 -12.97 -7.70 -0.51
CA ILE A 134 -13.62 -6.85 0.49
C ILE A 134 -14.97 -6.27 0.01
N ASP A 135 -15.52 -6.82 -1.09
CA ASP A 135 -16.74 -6.34 -1.75
C ASP A 135 -16.78 -4.82 -2.00
N ALA A 136 -15.66 -4.23 -2.38
CA ALA A 136 -15.56 -2.80 -2.64
C ALA A 136 -16.10 -2.42 -4.02
N ILE A 137 -16.62 -1.20 -4.14
CA ILE A 137 -16.83 -0.54 -5.42
C ILE A 137 -15.48 0.01 -5.89
N PHE A 138 -15.06 -0.42 -7.07
CA PHE A 138 -13.69 -0.20 -7.55
C PHE A 138 -13.61 1.00 -8.49
N VAL A 139 -13.03 2.09 -8.03
CA VAL A 139 -12.96 3.38 -8.75
C VAL A 139 -11.56 3.56 -9.34
N HIS A 140 -11.50 3.85 -10.64
CA HIS A 140 -10.22 3.93 -11.36
C HIS A 140 -10.26 4.89 -12.55
N TRP A 141 -9.08 5.25 -13.05
CA TRP A 141 -8.92 6.07 -14.26
C TRP A 141 -8.23 5.26 -15.36
N GLY A 142 -9.04 4.52 -16.11
CA GLY A 142 -8.57 3.60 -17.15
C GLY A 142 -7.94 2.34 -16.57
N GLY A 143 -7.27 1.53 -17.39
CA GLY A 143 -6.72 0.24 -16.93
C GLY A 143 -5.66 -0.33 -17.86
N SER A 144 -4.93 -1.34 -17.42
CA SER A 144 -4.22 -2.20 -18.37
C SER A 144 -5.22 -2.99 -19.21
N HIS A 145 -4.83 -3.44 -20.42
CA HIS A 145 -5.71 -4.26 -21.27
C HIS A 145 -6.33 -5.43 -20.51
N TYR A 146 -5.51 -6.20 -19.76
CA TYR A 146 -5.99 -7.31 -18.96
C TYR A 146 -6.97 -6.89 -17.85
N ALA A 147 -6.73 -5.76 -17.18
CA ALA A 147 -7.65 -5.26 -16.16
C ALA A 147 -8.98 -4.81 -16.78
N LEU A 148 -8.95 -4.06 -17.88
CA LEU A 148 -10.15 -3.59 -18.57
C LEU A 148 -10.99 -4.75 -19.12
N ASP A 149 -10.35 -5.80 -19.65
CA ASP A 149 -11.06 -6.98 -20.13
C ASP A 149 -11.76 -7.71 -18.98
N LYS A 150 -11.10 -7.83 -17.81
CA LYS A 150 -11.74 -8.37 -16.60
C LYS A 150 -12.90 -7.51 -16.11
N LEU A 151 -12.79 -6.19 -16.16
CA LEU A 151 -13.88 -5.29 -15.76
C LEU A 151 -15.07 -5.37 -16.71
N LYS A 152 -14.85 -5.58 -18.02
CA LYS A 152 -15.95 -5.83 -18.99
C LYS A 152 -16.70 -7.13 -18.72
N GLU A 153 -16.03 -8.14 -18.15
CA GLU A 153 -16.66 -9.39 -17.70
C GLU A 153 -17.59 -9.16 -16.48
N GLY A 154 -17.57 -7.98 -15.85
CA GLY A 154 -18.41 -7.67 -14.68
C GLY A 154 -17.98 -8.38 -13.41
N VAL A 155 -16.68 -8.67 -13.25
CA VAL A 155 -16.15 -9.42 -12.10
C VAL A 155 -16.29 -8.71 -10.76
N ILE A 156 -16.50 -7.38 -10.79
CA ILE A 156 -16.69 -6.46 -9.67
C ILE A 156 -17.51 -5.26 -10.15
N ASP A 157 -18.23 -4.58 -9.26
CA ASP A 157 -18.81 -3.27 -9.57
C ASP A 157 -17.70 -2.22 -9.59
N ASP A 158 -17.51 -1.59 -10.76
CA ASP A 158 -16.46 -0.59 -10.95
C ASP A 158 -17.00 0.77 -11.38
N MET A 159 -16.15 1.79 -11.29
CA MET A 159 -16.41 3.15 -11.74
C MET A 159 -15.20 3.67 -12.50
N ASN A 160 -15.28 3.68 -13.83
CA ASN A 160 -14.19 4.12 -14.69
C ASN A 160 -14.35 5.58 -15.14
N CYS A 161 -13.42 6.44 -14.71
CA CYS A 161 -13.36 7.85 -15.10
C CYS A 161 -12.87 8.11 -16.54
N ASN A 162 -12.26 7.13 -17.21
CA ASN A 162 -11.64 7.29 -18.53
C ASN A 162 -12.49 6.74 -19.69
N ASN A 163 -13.60 6.06 -19.39
CA ASN A 163 -14.55 5.51 -20.37
C ASN A 163 -13.91 4.58 -21.44
N ASP A 164 -12.88 3.82 -21.07
CA ASP A 164 -12.13 2.91 -21.94
C ASP A 164 -12.36 1.40 -21.63
N GLY A 165 -13.30 1.10 -20.74
CA GLY A 165 -13.71 -0.23 -20.31
C GLY A 165 -14.44 -0.21 -18.97
N GLY A 166 -15.00 -1.34 -18.51
CA GLY A 166 -15.78 -1.38 -17.28
C GLY A 166 -17.02 -0.47 -17.33
N ARG A 167 -17.57 -0.11 -16.15
CA ARG A 167 -18.73 0.80 -16.08
C ARG A 167 -18.29 2.26 -16.12
N SER A 168 -18.87 3.01 -17.05
CA SER A 168 -18.56 4.43 -17.23
C SER A 168 -19.00 5.28 -16.03
N ALA A 169 -18.08 6.06 -15.47
CA ALA A 169 -18.31 6.95 -14.35
C ALA A 169 -17.75 8.35 -14.58
N GLN A 170 -17.40 8.69 -15.83
CA GLN A 170 -16.77 9.95 -16.21
C GLN A 170 -17.52 11.19 -15.70
N LYS A 171 -18.86 11.13 -15.60
CA LYS A 171 -19.70 12.22 -15.05
C LYS A 171 -19.39 12.59 -13.61
N TYR A 172 -18.77 11.71 -12.83
CA TYR A 172 -18.41 11.95 -11.43
C TYR A 172 -16.97 12.44 -11.29
N CYS A 173 -16.18 12.35 -12.36
CA CYS A 173 -14.75 12.62 -12.36
C CYS A 173 -14.44 13.93 -13.09
N TYR A 174 -13.33 14.56 -12.71
CA TYR A 174 -12.90 15.83 -13.29
C TYR A 174 -11.39 15.91 -13.36
N ARG A 175 -10.88 16.91 -14.10
CA ARG A 175 -9.44 17.20 -14.17
C ARG A 175 -9.10 18.50 -13.47
N LYS A 176 -8.09 18.48 -12.60
CA LYS A 176 -7.46 19.70 -12.07
C LYS A 176 -6.44 20.24 -13.07
N SER A 177 -6.31 21.56 -13.15
CA SER A 177 -5.33 22.16 -14.07
C SER A 177 -3.90 21.89 -13.61
N LEU A 178 -2.98 21.63 -14.55
CA LEU A 178 -1.56 21.42 -14.24
C LEU A 178 -0.95 22.62 -13.51
N SER A 179 -1.36 23.84 -13.86
CA SER A 179 -0.87 25.07 -13.22
C SER A 179 -1.34 25.22 -11.78
N GLU A 180 -2.54 24.74 -11.44
CA GLU A 180 -3.02 24.69 -10.06
C GLU A 180 -2.24 23.66 -9.24
N LEU A 181 -2.11 22.44 -9.77
CA LEU A 181 -1.38 21.36 -9.10
C LEU A 181 0.10 21.71 -8.89
N ALA A 182 0.72 22.36 -9.88
CA ALA A 182 2.12 22.75 -9.81
C ALA A 182 2.43 23.74 -8.68
N LYS A 183 1.45 24.53 -8.22
CA LYS A 183 1.61 25.50 -7.12
C LYS A 183 1.57 24.87 -5.73
N LYS A 184 0.90 23.72 -5.59
CA LYS A 184 0.60 23.09 -4.28
C LYS A 184 1.47 21.87 -3.98
N ARG A 185 2.30 21.43 -4.94
CA ARG A 185 3.11 20.21 -4.82
C ARG A 185 4.36 20.39 -3.98
N ALA A 186 4.75 19.32 -3.30
CA ALA A 186 5.98 19.27 -2.50
C ALA A 186 7.25 19.20 -3.37
N PHE A 187 7.14 18.68 -4.60
CA PHE A 187 8.28 18.43 -5.48
C PHE A 187 8.19 19.23 -6.79
N PRO A 188 8.58 20.52 -6.80
CA PRO A 188 8.44 21.40 -7.97
C PRO A 188 9.34 21.04 -9.16
N ASN A 189 10.38 20.23 -8.96
CA ASN A 189 11.32 19.88 -10.03
C ASN A 189 10.94 18.58 -10.77
N VAL A 190 9.91 17.86 -10.32
CA VAL A 190 9.47 16.60 -10.95
C VAL A 190 8.28 16.86 -11.89
N PRO A 191 8.36 16.60 -13.20
CA PRO A 191 7.26 16.89 -14.12
C PRO A 191 5.95 16.18 -13.75
N LEU A 192 4.82 16.90 -13.84
CA LEU A 192 3.48 16.29 -13.75
C LEU A 192 3.13 15.62 -15.08
N LYS A 193 2.46 14.47 -15.01
CA LYS A 193 1.92 13.75 -16.16
C LYS A 193 0.46 14.16 -16.39
N GLY A 194 -0.07 13.99 -17.60
CA GLY A 194 -1.50 14.26 -17.88
C GLY A 194 -2.43 13.44 -16.95
N ASP A 195 -2.02 12.21 -16.65
CA ASP A 195 -2.75 11.31 -15.75
C ASP A 195 -2.71 11.76 -14.28
N ASP A 196 -1.83 12.72 -13.93
CA ASP A 196 -1.73 13.31 -12.58
C ASP A 196 -2.87 14.30 -12.27
N THR A 197 -3.69 14.58 -13.28
CA THR A 197 -4.75 15.58 -13.20
C THR A 197 -6.12 15.01 -12.87
N GLY A 198 -6.29 13.69 -12.84
CA GLY A 198 -7.59 13.04 -12.64
C GLY A 198 -8.01 13.00 -11.17
N TYR A 199 -9.20 13.53 -10.86
CA TYR A 199 -9.77 13.54 -9.51
C TYR A 199 -11.24 13.15 -9.55
N VAL A 200 -11.77 12.77 -8.40
CA VAL A 200 -13.19 12.53 -8.20
C VAL A 200 -13.67 13.20 -6.93
N LYS A 201 -14.89 13.75 -6.96
CA LYS A 201 -15.58 14.23 -5.75
C LYS A 201 -16.16 13.02 -5.05
N PHE A 202 -15.80 12.77 -3.80
CA PHE A 202 -16.23 11.54 -3.12
C PHE A 202 -17.75 11.46 -2.97
N ALA A 203 -18.42 12.57 -2.66
CA ALA A 203 -19.88 12.63 -2.63
C ALA A 203 -20.53 12.20 -3.97
N LYS A 204 -19.87 12.49 -5.10
CA LYS A 204 -20.35 12.06 -6.43
C LYS A 204 -20.10 10.59 -6.71
N VAL A 205 -19.03 10.01 -6.14
CA VAL A 205 -18.83 8.56 -6.16
C VAL A 205 -19.97 7.88 -5.42
N LEU A 206 -20.33 8.37 -4.23
CA LEU A 206 -21.41 7.81 -3.43
C LEU A 206 -22.78 7.89 -4.12
N GLU A 207 -23.05 8.93 -4.91
CA GLU A 207 -24.28 9.03 -5.73
C GLU A 207 -24.35 7.97 -6.84
N GLY A 208 -23.20 7.48 -7.32
CA GLY A 208 -23.10 6.51 -8.41
C GLY A 208 -22.80 5.08 -7.99
N ALA A 209 -22.51 4.89 -6.70
CA ALA A 209 -22.20 3.64 -6.03
C ALA A 209 -23.49 2.86 -5.68
#